data_AF-A0A1Q2YHF5-F1
#
_entry.id   AF-A0A1Q2YHF5-F1
#
_cell.length_a   1.000
_cell.length_b   1.000
_cell.length_c   1.000
_cell.angle_alpha   90.00
_cell.angle_beta   90.00
_cell.angle_gamma   90.00
#
_symmetry.space_group_name_H-M   'P 1'
#
loop_
_entity.id
_entity.type
_entity.pdbx_description
1 polymer ?
#
loop_
_entity_poly.entity_id
_entity_poly.type
_entity_poly.pdbx_seq_one_letter_code
_entity_poly.pdbx_strand_id
1 'polypeptide(L)'
;MPRTPLFPRRLSPGRDSEDQAVEKGNMFRSMMKRIPRGISLQRRGISTGSVVGKRVESAEELDAIFAKSTWSTFDLLIEEANPVEITEDMLDGLLELSGLSKSLSKEERTTIVNSLTEQLSFIRKLHNVDLKCETQDLARLVDDQSVKPLTFESLMENISNTRGALSKGEVENSWNPISLASQHQNRYFLVKEGLLKKNK
;
A
#
# COMPACT_ATOMS: atom_id res chain seq x y z
N MET A 1 -2.50 -55.89 -28.01
CA MET A 1 -1.29 -56.60 -27.56
C MET A 1 -0.07 -55.71 -27.85
N PRO A 2 1.02 -55.73 -27.08
CA PRO A 2 1.11 -55.94 -25.63
C PRO A 2 2.19 -55.05 -24.92
N ARG A 3 2.22 -55.14 -23.58
CA ARG A 3 3.39 -55.20 -22.69
C ARG A 3 4.22 -53.94 -22.36
N THR A 4 4.08 -53.53 -21.09
CA THR A 4 5.18 -53.12 -20.20
C THR A 4 6.32 -54.15 -20.18
N PRO A 5 7.54 -53.71 -19.85
CA PRO A 5 8.22 -54.26 -18.66
C PRO A 5 9.03 -53.19 -17.87
N LEU A 6 8.92 -53.16 -16.54
CA LEU A 6 9.73 -53.87 -15.53
C LEU A 6 11.07 -53.20 -15.20
N PHE A 7 11.08 -52.50 -14.06
CA PHE A 7 12.26 -52.36 -13.20
C PHE A 7 12.60 -53.72 -12.55
N PRO A 8 13.88 -54.09 -12.38
CA PRO A 8 14.27 -55.19 -11.52
C PRO A 8 14.39 -54.76 -10.06
N ARG A 9 14.11 -55.75 -9.21
CA ARG A 9 14.15 -55.78 -7.74
C ARG A 9 15.50 -56.36 -7.28
N ARG A 10 15.82 -56.14 -5.99
CA ARG A 10 16.57 -57.06 -5.08
C ARG A 10 18.12 -56.99 -5.23
N LEU A 11 18.99 -56.98 -4.21
CA LEU A 11 19.11 -57.66 -2.90
C LEU A 11 20.11 -56.92 -1.97
N SER A 12 19.90 -56.93 -0.65
CA SER A 12 20.96 -56.89 0.41
C SER A 12 21.50 -58.33 0.64
N PRO A 13 22.45 -58.68 1.55
CA PRO A 13 23.26 -57.94 2.55
C PRO A 13 24.74 -58.46 2.71
N GLY A 14 25.50 -57.96 3.71
CA GLY A 14 26.75 -58.57 4.26
C GLY A 14 27.58 -57.47 4.97
N ARG A 15 27.73 -57.38 6.31
CA ARG A 15 28.45 -58.21 7.32
C ARG A 15 29.88 -58.57 6.93
N ASP A 16 30.84 -57.91 7.60
CA ASP A 16 31.92 -58.47 8.45
C ASP A 16 32.94 -57.34 8.73
N SER A 17 33.12 -56.92 9.99
CA SER A 17 34.19 -57.34 10.92
C SER A 17 35.52 -56.62 10.65
N GLU A 18 35.98 -55.79 11.58
CA GLU A 18 37.33 -55.87 12.18
C GLU A 18 37.66 -54.67 13.09
N ASP A 19 38.04 -55.01 14.31
CA ASP A 19 38.71 -54.16 15.30
C ASP A 19 40.13 -53.80 14.84
N GLN A 20 40.58 -52.57 15.13
CA GLN A 20 41.73 -52.26 16.01
C GLN A 20 42.40 -50.92 15.69
N ALA A 21 42.36 -50.06 16.72
CA ALA A 21 43.52 -49.41 17.34
C ALA A 21 44.11 -48.09 16.82
N VAL A 22 44.52 -47.31 17.83
CA VAL A 22 45.63 -46.36 17.93
C VAL A 22 45.33 -44.85 17.76
N GLU A 23 45.36 -44.20 18.93
CA GLU A 23 45.86 -42.87 19.26
C GLU A 23 45.50 -41.66 18.39
N LYS A 24 44.91 -40.65 19.03
CA LYS A 24 45.64 -39.43 19.39
C LYS A 24 44.82 -38.56 20.34
N GLY A 25 45.51 -38.04 21.35
CA GLY A 25 44.93 -37.22 22.39
C GLY A 25 44.35 -35.91 21.87
N ASN A 26 43.43 -35.36 22.65
CA ASN A 26 43.62 -34.03 23.21
C ASN A 26 42.60 -33.82 24.32
N MET A 27 43.12 -33.46 25.49
CA MET A 27 42.35 -32.86 26.56
C MET A 27 41.70 -31.55 26.06
N PHE A 28 40.62 -31.14 26.74
CA PHE A 28 39.72 -30.00 26.47
C PHE A 28 38.37 -30.34 25.82
N ARG A 29 37.55 -31.13 26.52
CA ARG A 29 36.09 -31.00 26.40
C ARG A 29 35.60 -29.87 27.29
N SER A 30 35.51 -28.68 26.70
CA SER A 30 34.68 -27.58 27.19
C SER A 30 33.21 -28.03 27.24
N MET A 31 32.58 -27.85 28.40
CA MET A 31 31.13 -27.98 28.56
C MET A 31 30.42 -26.90 27.74
N MET A 32 30.07 -27.18 26.49
CA MET A 32 28.98 -26.45 25.84
C MET A 32 27.65 -27.04 26.30
N LYS A 33 27.01 -26.36 27.26
CA LYS A 33 25.58 -26.53 27.55
C LYS A 33 24.82 -26.24 26.26
N ARG A 34 24.23 -27.28 25.66
CA ARG A 34 23.28 -27.13 24.56
C ARG A 34 22.04 -26.41 25.12
N ILE A 35 21.92 -25.13 24.84
CA ILE A 35 20.65 -24.40 25.03
C ILE A 35 19.72 -24.89 23.92
N PRO A 36 18.57 -25.52 24.23
CA PRO A 36 17.61 -25.85 23.18
C PRO A 36 17.08 -24.53 22.60
N ARG A 37 17.35 -24.28 21.32
CA ARG A 37 16.66 -23.26 20.52
C ARG A 37 15.21 -23.74 20.31
N GLY A 38 14.40 -23.58 21.34
CA GLY A 38 12.95 -23.58 21.20
C GLY A 38 12.56 -22.30 20.49
N ILE A 39 12.42 -22.34 19.17
CA ILE A 39 11.69 -21.29 18.45
C ILE A 39 10.23 -21.50 18.85
N SER A 40 9.79 -20.85 19.92
CA SER A 40 8.36 -20.72 20.18
C SER A 40 7.81 -19.81 19.09
N LEU A 41 7.28 -20.41 18.02
CA LEU A 41 6.33 -19.73 17.15
C LEU A 41 5.10 -19.41 18.00
N GLN A 42 5.16 -18.31 18.75
CA GLN A 42 3.96 -17.69 19.30
C GLN A 42 3.12 -17.28 18.10
N ARG A 43 2.06 -18.06 17.84
CA ARG A 43 1.02 -17.70 16.89
C ARG A 43 0.45 -16.35 17.34
N ARG A 44 0.74 -15.33 16.53
CA ARG A 44 0.35 -13.94 16.74
C ARG A 44 -1.16 -13.86 16.49
N GLY A 45 -1.92 -13.46 17.50
CA GLY A 45 -3.34 -13.15 17.33
C GLY A 45 -3.47 -11.75 16.73
N ILE A 46 -3.84 -11.66 15.45
CA ILE A 46 -4.24 -10.40 14.84
C ILE A 46 -5.65 -10.10 15.36
N SER A 47 -5.77 -9.24 16.38
CA SER A 47 -7.08 -8.73 16.80
C SER A 47 -7.55 -7.74 15.76
N THR A 48 -8.64 -8.06 15.10
CA THR A 48 -8.86 -7.57 13.74
C THR A 48 -10.16 -6.76 13.72
N GLY A 49 -10.39 -6.01 14.82
CA GLY A 49 -11.52 -5.13 15.07
C GLY A 49 -11.23 -4.19 16.24
N SER A 50 -11.90 -3.05 16.29
CA SER A 50 -11.80 -2.12 17.41
C SER A 50 -12.45 -2.73 18.65
N VAL A 51 -11.71 -2.72 19.77
CA VAL A 51 -12.22 -3.19 21.07
C VAL A 51 -12.02 -2.05 22.07
N VAL A 52 -13.10 -1.57 22.66
CA VAL A 52 -13.03 -0.64 23.77
C VAL A 52 -12.66 -1.45 25.02
N GLY A 53 -11.55 -1.08 25.65
CA GLY A 53 -11.08 -1.70 26.89
C GLY A 53 -11.96 -1.37 28.10
N LYS A 54 -11.67 -2.00 29.24
CA LYS A 54 -12.32 -1.66 30.51
C LYS A 54 -11.92 -0.25 30.96
N ARG A 55 -12.77 0.39 31.76
CA ARG A 55 -12.46 1.69 32.38
C ARG A 55 -11.26 1.52 33.31
N VAL A 56 -10.28 2.43 33.19
CA VAL A 56 -9.11 2.48 34.08
C VAL A 56 -9.52 3.14 35.40
N GLU A 57 -9.18 2.51 36.53
CA GLU A 57 -9.58 2.95 37.87
C GLU A 57 -8.42 3.57 38.68
N SER A 58 -7.15 3.24 38.37
CA SER A 58 -5.96 3.69 39.10
C SER A 58 -4.80 4.10 38.18
N ALA A 59 -3.92 4.99 38.66
CA ALA A 59 -2.69 5.37 37.97
C ALA A 59 -1.73 4.18 37.76
N GLU A 60 -1.71 3.23 38.70
CA GLU A 60 -0.88 2.02 38.61
C GLU A 60 -1.35 1.09 37.48
N GLU A 61 -2.67 1.06 37.21
CA GLU A 61 -3.25 0.29 36.11
C GLU A 61 -2.87 0.90 34.75
N LEU A 62 -2.76 2.23 34.68
CA LEU A 62 -2.33 2.97 33.51
C LEU A 62 -0.85 2.73 33.19
N ASP A 63 0.02 2.73 34.21
CA ASP A 63 1.43 2.37 34.04
C ASP A 63 1.60 0.92 33.59
N ALA A 64 0.78 -0.01 34.10
CA ALA A 64 0.76 -1.39 33.65
C ALA A 64 0.34 -1.55 32.18
N ILE A 65 -0.56 -0.70 31.68
CA ILE A 65 -0.96 -0.67 30.26
C ILE A 65 0.22 -0.23 29.39
N PHE A 66 0.94 0.83 29.78
CA PHE A 66 2.10 1.31 29.01
C PHE A 66 3.33 0.40 29.12
N ALA A 67 3.49 -0.31 30.25
CA ALA A 67 4.53 -1.31 30.43
C ALA A 67 4.29 -2.58 29.59
N LYS A 68 3.09 -2.76 29.04
CA LYS A 68 2.79 -3.90 28.16
C LYS A 68 3.64 -3.79 26.90
N SER A 69 4.49 -4.78 26.68
CA SER A 69 5.25 -4.93 25.43
C SER A 69 4.27 -5.08 24.27
N THR A 70 4.09 -3.98 23.55
CA THR A 70 3.32 -3.87 22.33
C THR A 70 4.26 -3.41 21.23
N TRP A 71 3.99 -3.81 20.00
CA TRP A 71 4.79 -3.33 18.89
C TRP A 71 4.60 -1.83 18.70
N SER A 72 5.72 -1.12 18.50
CA SER A 72 5.65 0.24 17.99
C SER A 72 5.03 0.23 16.60
N THR A 73 4.34 1.30 16.25
CA THR A 73 3.90 1.54 14.87
C THR A 73 5.08 1.57 13.91
N PHE A 74 6.25 2.01 14.38
CA PHE A 74 7.49 1.97 13.62
C PHE A 74 7.89 0.53 13.28
N ASP A 75 7.89 -0.38 14.27
CA ASP A 75 8.29 -1.77 14.10
C ASP A 75 7.38 -2.52 13.11
N LEU A 76 6.08 -2.19 13.13
CA LEU A 76 5.08 -2.69 12.19
C LEU A 76 5.33 -2.25 10.74
N LEU A 77 6.00 -1.12 10.55
CA LEU A 77 6.31 -0.54 9.25
C LEU A 77 7.71 -0.93 8.75
N ILE A 78 8.53 -1.67 9.50
CA ILE A 78 9.88 -2.07 9.06
C ILE A 78 9.83 -3.18 8.01
N GLU A 79 8.73 -3.93 7.89
CA GLU A 79 8.63 -5.00 6.90
C GLU A 79 8.84 -4.47 5.47
N GLU A 80 9.88 -5.00 4.82
CA GLU A 80 10.31 -4.62 3.49
C GLU A 80 9.27 -5.10 2.48
N ALA A 81 8.51 -4.16 1.91
CA ALA A 81 7.77 -4.40 0.69
C ALA A 81 8.75 -4.45 -0.49
N ASN A 82 8.50 -5.33 -1.46
CA ASN A 82 9.33 -5.40 -2.67
C ASN A 82 9.42 -4.01 -3.32
N PRO A 83 10.65 -3.50 -3.57
CA PRO A 83 10.85 -2.15 -4.08
C PRO A 83 10.12 -1.97 -5.42
N VAL A 84 9.60 -0.77 -5.65
CA VAL A 84 8.97 -0.40 -6.93
C VAL A 84 10.04 0.25 -7.77
N GLU A 85 10.44 -0.40 -8.85
CA GLU A 85 11.33 0.22 -9.81
C GLU A 85 10.51 1.17 -10.71
N ILE A 86 10.88 2.45 -10.73
CA ILE A 86 10.26 3.46 -11.59
C ILE A 86 11.19 3.70 -12.77
N THR A 87 10.69 3.43 -13.97
CA THR A 87 11.43 3.70 -15.20
C THR A 87 11.31 5.17 -15.60
N GLU A 88 12.28 5.65 -16.39
CA GLU A 88 12.24 7.02 -16.93
C GLU A 88 10.98 7.28 -17.76
N ASP A 89 10.50 6.28 -18.51
CA ASP A 89 9.25 6.39 -19.28
C ASP A 89 8.03 6.58 -18.39
N MET A 90 7.98 5.90 -17.22
CA MET A 90 6.91 6.09 -16.24
C MET A 90 6.96 7.50 -15.63
N LEU A 91 8.17 8.00 -15.34
CA LEU A 91 8.34 9.36 -14.84
C LEU A 91 7.88 10.40 -15.86
N ASP A 92 8.29 10.25 -17.13
CA ASP A 92 7.89 11.16 -18.20
C ASP A 92 6.38 11.13 -18.45
N GLY A 93 5.74 9.96 -18.32
CA GLY A 93 4.29 9.82 -18.37
C GLY A 93 3.58 10.49 -17.20
N LEU A 94 4.09 10.35 -15.97
CA LEU A 94 3.54 11.00 -14.79
C LEU A 94 3.65 12.53 -14.86
N LEU A 95 4.79 13.05 -15.35
CA LEU A 95 4.98 14.48 -15.55
C LEU A 95 3.98 15.04 -16.56
N GLU A 96 3.73 14.30 -17.65
CA GLU A 96 2.75 14.70 -18.67
C GLU A 96 1.31 14.71 -18.13
N LEU A 97 0.90 13.66 -17.42
CA LEU A 97 -0.42 13.58 -16.79
C LEU A 97 -0.65 14.67 -15.74
N SER A 98 0.42 15.09 -15.07
CA SER A 98 0.39 16.15 -14.06
C SER A 98 0.48 17.56 -14.66
N GLY A 99 0.67 17.69 -15.98
CA GLY A 99 0.89 18.98 -16.64
C GLY A 99 2.22 19.66 -16.26
N LEU A 100 3.22 18.86 -15.83
CA LEU A 100 4.55 19.33 -15.44
C LEU A 100 5.55 19.21 -16.60
N SER A 101 6.62 20.01 -16.53
CA SER A 101 7.66 19.97 -17.57
C SER A 101 8.51 18.70 -17.47
N LYS A 102 8.86 18.14 -18.63
CA LYS A 102 9.83 17.04 -18.76
C LYS A 102 11.29 17.51 -18.75
N SER A 103 11.52 18.82 -18.90
CA SER A 103 12.86 19.43 -18.92
C SER A 103 13.42 19.61 -17.51
N LEU A 104 13.70 18.49 -16.84
CA LEU A 104 14.29 18.45 -15.53
C LEU A 104 15.78 18.13 -15.63
N SER A 105 16.57 18.63 -14.68
CA SER A 105 17.96 18.24 -14.52
C SER A 105 18.04 16.75 -14.14
N LYS A 106 19.20 16.12 -14.37
CA LYS A 106 19.39 14.70 -14.03
C LYS A 106 19.26 14.49 -12.51
N GLU A 107 19.78 15.42 -11.73
CA GLU A 107 19.72 15.40 -10.26
C GLU A 107 18.26 15.50 -9.76
N GLU A 108 17.48 16.41 -10.34
CA GLU A 108 16.05 16.57 -10.02
C GLU A 108 15.27 15.29 -10.35
N ARG A 109 15.51 14.70 -11.53
CA ARG A 109 14.90 13.43 -11.93
C ARG A 109 15.21 12.32 -10.92
N THR A 110 16.48 12.14 -10.54
CA THR A 110 16.86 11.12 -9.55
C THR A 110 16.20 11.34 -8.20
N THR A 111 16.04 12.60 -7.78
CA THR A 111 15.39 12.96 -6.51
C THR A 111 13.90 12.57 -6.54
N ILE A 112 13.21 12.87 -7.65
CA ILE A 112 11.80 12.52 -7.83
C ILE A 112 11.62 11.00 -7.89
N VAL A 113 12.47 10.29 -8.63
CA VAL A 113 12.42 8.81 -8.71
C VAL A 113 12.61 8.18 -7.33
N ASN A 114 13.60 8.63 -6.55
CA ASN A 114 13.83 8.12 -5.21
C ASN A 114 12.63 8.38 -4.30
N SER A 115 12.11 9.62 -4.30
CA SER A 115 10.95 9.98 -3.48
C SER A 115 9.70 9.17 -3.86
N LEU A 116 9.45 9.00 -5.15
CA LEU A 116 8.30 8.23 -5.63
C LEU A 116 8.48 6.72 -5.32
N THR A 117 9.71 6.20 -5.36
CA THR A 117 10.02 4.82 -4.96
C THR A 117 9.71 4.60 -3.48
N GLU A 118 10.13 5.52 -2.62
CA GLU A 118 9.84 5.49 -1.18
C GLU A 118 8.33 5.56 -0.92
N GLN A 119 7.62 6.48 -1.59
CA GLN A 119 6.16 6.61 -1.46
C GLN A 119 5.43 5.34 -1.90
N LEU A 120 5.80 4.76 -3.05
CA LEU A 120 5.13 3.57 -3.57
C LEU A 120 5.47 2.32 -2.74
N SER A 121 6.70 2.18 -2.27
CA SER A 121 7.08 1.09 -1.37
C SER A 121 6.34 1.17 -0.03
N PHE A 122 6.08 2.38 0.47
CA PHE A 122 5.25 2.59 1.65
C PHE A 122 3.79 2.20 1.39
N ILE A 123 3.19 2.67 0.28
CA ILE A 123 1.80 2.37 -0.06
C ILE A 123 1.59 0.87 -0.33
N ARG A 124 2.55 0.19 -0.95
CA ARG A 124 2.48 -1.26 -1.20
C ARG A 124 2.28 -2.10 0.05
N LYS A 125 2.61 -1.60 1.24
CA LYS A 125 2.31 -2.29 2.51
C LYS A 125 0.82 -2.53 2.69
N LEU A 126 -0.04 -1.66 2.13
CA LEU A 126 -1.49 -1.83 2.13
C LEU A 126 -1.95 -3.06 1.32
N HIS A 127 -1.17 -3.52 0.34
CA HIS A 127 -1.55 -4.69 -0.46
C HIS A 127 -1.53 -6.00 0.36
N ASN A 128 -0.78 -6.02 1.46
CA ASN A 128 -0.69 -7.18 2.35
C ASN A 128 -1.73 -7.13 3.48
N VAL A 129 -2.57 -6.09 3.54
CA VAL A 129 -3.58 -5.94 4.59
C VAL A 129 -4.86 -6.66 4.16
N ASP A 130 -5.27 -7.65 4.94
CA ASP A 130 -6.54 -8.33 4.73
C ASP A 130 -7.71 -7.36 4.92
N LEU A 131 -8.47 -7.14 3.84
CA LEU A 131 -9.70 -6.37 3.91
C LEU A 131 -10.76 -7.22 4.61
N LYS A 132 -11.22 -6.73 5.76
CA LYS A 132 -12.37 -7.30 6.46
C LYS A 132 -13.64 -6.66 5.94
N CYS A 133 -14.57 -7.52 5.54
CA CYS A 133 -15.85 -7.19 4.92
C CYS A 133 -15.74 -6.98 3.42
N GLU A 134 -16.84 -7.28 2.71
CA GLU A 134 -17.10 -6.91 1.32
C GLU A 134 -17.14 -5.38 1.21
N THR A 135 -16.00 -4.71 1.42
CA THR A 135 -15.85 -3.30 1.15
C THR A 135 -15.94 -3.14 -0.35
N GLN A 136 -17.18 -3.05 -0.84
CA GLN A 136 -17.50 -2.46 -2.14
C GLN A 136 -16.72 -1.15 -2.20
N ASP A 137 -16.07 -0.89 -3.34
CA ASP A 137 -15.21 0.28 -3.56
C ASP A 137 -15.87 1.56 -3.01
N LEU A 138 -15.51 1.91 -1.76
CA LEU A 138 -16.08 3.08 -1.08
C LEU A 138 -15.46 4.31 -1.73
N ALA A 139 -16.12 4.83 -2.76
CA ALA A 139 -15.69 6.04 -3.45
C ALA A 139 -15.85 7.29 -2.56
N ARG A 140 -16.61 7.19 -1.46
CA ARG A 140 -16.94 8.28 -0.55
C ARG A 140 -16.93 7.80 0.89
N LEU A 141 -16.63 8.73 1.80
CA LEU A 141 -16.71 8.51 3.26
C LEU A 141 -18.15 8.33 3.76
N VAL A 142 -19.14 8.75 2.97
CA VAL A 142 -20.55 8.56 3.27
C VAL A 142 -20.97 7.24 2.65
N ASP A 143 -21.51 6.34 3.46
CA ASP A 143 -22.08 5.07 3.02
C ASP A 143 -23.24 5.35 2.06
N ASP A 144 -23.20 4.79 0.84
CA ASP A 144 -24.26 4.93 -0.16
C ASP A 144 -25.60 4.40 0.36
N GLN A 145 -25.60 3.49 1.35
CA GLN A 145 -26.84 3.02 2.01
C GLN A 145 -27.45 4.07 2.96
N SER A 146 -26.64 5.02 3.44
CA SER A 146 -27.09 6.12 4.29
C SER A 146 -27.59 7.34 3.51
N VAL A 147 -27.40 7.35 2.18
CA VAL A 147 -27.83 8.43 1.31
C VAL A 147 -29.30 8.24 0.93
N LYS A 148 -30.14 9.26 1.15
CA LYS A 148 -31.54 9.24 0.70
C LYS A 148 -31.56 9.13 -0.84
N PRO A 149 -32.19 8.08 -1.41
CA PRO A 149 -32.24 7.91 -2.85
C PRO A 149 -33.02 9.06 -3.51
N LEU A 150 -32.57 9.47 -4.70
CA LEU A 150 -33.28 10.46 -5.51
C LEU A 150 -34.56 9.82 -6.06
N THR A 151 -35.71 10.25 -5.58
CA THR A 151 -37.01 9.77 -6.05
C THR A 151 -37.47 10.57 -7.27
N PHE A 152 -38.38 10.00 -8.06
CA PHE A 152 -38.97 10.70 -9.19
C PHE A 152 -39.65 12.00 -8.77
N GLU A 153 -40.40 11.98 -7.67
CA GLU A 153 -41.07 13.17 -7.12
C GLU A 153 -40.07 14.26 -6.73
N SER A 154 -38.99 13.92 -6.00
CA SER A 154 -37.98 14.90 -5.60
C SER A 154 -37.19 15.43 -6.79
N LEU A 155 -36.98 14.61 -7.83
CA LEU A 155 -36.39 15.06 -9.08
C LEU A 155 -37.29 16.07 -9.80
N MET A 156 -38.59 15.78 -9.94
CA MET A 156 -39.55 16.67 -10.60
C MET A 156 -39.73 17.98 -9.83
N GLU A 157 -39.75 17.91 -8.50
CA GLU A 157 -39.75 19.09 -7.62
C GLU A 157 -38.48 19.93 -7.83
N ASN A 158 -37.30 19.30 -7.82
CA ASN A 158 -36.03 19.99 -8.03
C ASN A 158 -35.96 20.68 -9.39
N ILE A 159 -36.40 20.02 -10.46
CA ILE A 159 -36.45 20.62 -11.81
C ILE A 159 -37.35 21.85 -11.82
N SER A 160 -38.54 21.75 -11.20
CA SER A 160 -39.51 22.85 -11.14
C SER A 160 -38.99 24.05 -10.34
N ASN A 161 -38.17 23.78 -9.32
CA ASN A 161 -37.59 24.79 -8.43
C ASN A 161 -36.20 25.28 -8.87
N THR A 162 -35.58 24.66 -9.89
CA THR A 162 -34.25 25.05 -10.36
C THR A 162 -34.34 26.39 -11.08
N ARG A 163 -33.69 27.41 -10.52
CA ARG A 163 -33.56 28.74 -11.09
C ARG A 163 -32.12 29.20 -10.93
N GLY A 164 -31.63 29.99 -11.88
CA GLY A 164 -30.28 30.54 -11.83
C GLY A 164 -30.06 31.37 -10.57
N ALA A 165 -29.07 30.98 -9.76
CA ALA A 165 -28.70 31.69 -8.55
C ALA A 165 -27.70 32.82 -8.84
N LEU A 166 -28.06 34.06 -8.50
CA LEU A 166 -27.17 35.22 -8.66
C LEU A 166 -25.87 35.05 -7.86
N SER A 167 -25.94 34.47 -6.66
CA SER A 167 -24.78 34.23 -5.80
C SER A 167 -23.75 33.25 -6.39
N LYS A 168 -24.16 32.40 -7.33
CA LYS A 168 -23.29 31.45 -8.04
C LYS A 168 -22.81 31.97 -9.40
N GLY A 169 -23.23 33.18 -9.81
CA GLY A 169 -22.89 33.73 -11.12
C GLY A 169 -23.59 33.01 -12.28
N GLU A 170 -24.72 32.33 -12.03
CA GLU A 170 -25.48 31.59 -13.05
C GLU A 170 -26.37 32.50 -13.91
N VAL A 171 -26.68 33.70 -13.43
CA VAL A 171 -27.49 34.68 -14.18
C VAL A 171 -26.63 35.31 -15.27
N GLU A 172 -27.12 35.30 -16.51
CA GLU A 172 -26.40 35.90 -17.64
C GLU A 172 -26.06 37.38 -17.37
N ASN A 173 -24.85 37.80 -17.77
CA ASN A 173 -24.34 39.15 -17.58
C ASN A 173 -24.27 39.63 -16.11
N SER A 174 -24.40 38.73 -15.13
CA SER A 174 -24.23 39.07 -13.71
C SER A 174 -22.77 39.28 -13.30
N TRP A 175 -21.83 38.72 -14.06
CA TRP A 175 -20.40 38.89 -13.86
C TRP A 175 -19.63 38.77 -15.18
N ASN A 176 -18.39 39.26 -15.20
CA ASN A 176 -17.49 39.12 -16.34
C ASN A 176 -16.58 37.89 -16.11
N PRO A 177 -16.74 36.79 -16.89
CA PRO A 177 -15.95 35.56 -16.70
C PRO A 177 -14.46 35.71 -16.97
N ILE A 178 -14.04 36.81 -17.59
CA ILE A 178 -12.69 37.00 -18.10
C ILE A 178 -11.89 37.99 -17.24
N SER A 179 -12.54 38.69 -16.31
CA SER A 179 -11.91 39.73 -15.48
C SER A 179 -10.70 39.24 -14.68
N LEU A 180 -10.67 37.95 -14.34
CA LEU A 180 -9.58 37.32 -13.58
C LEU A 180 -8.50 36.68 -14.46
N ALA A 181 -8.68 36.65 -15.79
CA ALA A 181 -7.73 36.02 -16.70
C ALA A 181 -6.52 36.93 -16.96
N SER A 182 -5.31 36.40 -16.81
CA SER A 182 -4.07 37.15 -17.09
C SER A 182 -3.91 37.53 -18.56
N GLN A 183 -4.45 36.73 -19.49
CA GLN A 183 -4.42 36.97 -20.92
C GLN A 183 -5.78 36.61 -21.52
N HIS A 184 -6.38 37.54 -22.25
CA HIS A 184 -7.64 37.34 -22.94
C HIS A 184 -7.71 38.23 -24.19
N GLN A 185 -8.54 37.84 -25.15
CA GLN A 185 -8.85 38.66 -26.31
C GLN A 185 -10.37 38.74 -26.44
N ASN A 186 -10.91 39.94 -26.31
CA ASN A 186 -12.34 40.19 -26.30
C ASN A 186 -13.05 39.30 -25.24
N ARG A 187 -13.91 38.39 -25.71
CA ARG A 187 -14.69 37.46 -24.89
C ARG A 187 -14.11 36.04 -24.81
N TYR A 188 -12.82 35.86 -25.12
CA TYR A 188 -12.18 34.56 -25.18
C TYR A 188 -10.91 34.50 -24.32
N PHE A 189 -10.70 33.35 -23.68
CA PHE A 189 -9.42 33.02 -23.04
C PHE A 189 -8.37 32.70 -24.11
N LEU A 190 -7.15 33.20 -23.92
CA LEU A 190 -6.06 32.94 -24.85
C LEU A 190 -5.21 31.76 -24.36
N VAL A 191 -5.04 30.75 -25.22
CA VAL A 191 -4.13 29.63 -25.01
C VAL A 191 -3.06 29.64 -26.10
N LYS A 192 -1.78 29.68 -25.72
CA LYS A 192 -0.67 29.71 -26.67
C LYS A 192 -0.48 28.31 -27.27
N GLU A 193 -0.44 28.25 -28.61
CA GLU A 193 -0.35 27.01 -29.40
C GLU A 193 0.87 26.12 -29.06
N GLY A 194 1.95 26.70 -28.51
CA GLY A 194 3.13 25.96 -28.06
C GLY A 194 2.86 24.90 -26.97
N LEU A 195 1.70 24.94 -26.31
CA LEU A 195 1.24 23.91 -25.37
C LEU A 195 0.53 22.73 -26.06
N LEU A 196 0.05 22.87 -27.29
CA LEU A 196 -0.82 21.90 -27.96
C LEU A 196 -0.11 21.02 -29.01
N LYS A 197 1.17 21.28 -29.31
CA LYS A 197 1.87 20.72 -30.48
C LYS A 197 2.58 19.36 -30.29
N LYS A 198 2.35 18.61 -29.22
CA LYS A 198 3.06 17.34 -28.96
C LYS A 198 2.28 16.04 -29.23
N ASN A 199 1.17 16.08 -29.97
CA ASN A 199 0.41 14.87 -30.34
C ASN A 199 0.19 14.76 -31.85
N LYS A 200 1.27 14.60 -32.63
CA LYS A 200 1.20 14.17 -34.04
C LYS A 200 2.26 13.14 -34.33
#